data_AF-A0A2I0IWF6-F1
#
_entry.id   AF-A0A2I0IWF6-F1
#
_cell.length_a   1.000
_cell.length_b   1.000
_cell.length_c   1.000
_cell.angle_alpha   90.00
_cell.angle_beta   90.00
_cell.angle_gamma   90.00
#
_symmetry.space_group_name_H-M   'P 1'
#
loop_
_entity.id
_entity.type
_entity.pdbx_description
1 polymer ?
#
loop_
_entity_poly.entity_id
_entity_poly.type
_entity_poly.pdbx_seq_one_letter_code
_entity_poly.pdbx_strand_id
1 'polypeptide(L)'
;MAKDQYFNMDDKKWDEMIEEAVKHGYLQDTKECEQILEDMLSWDKLLPDDLKKEVEAKFNELGELCENGECQPEEAFEQFKTFEDEMLLKYADMMEEQGPPQFDDAAPDKEKESDDPPGEGPILRWQTRVVFAPGGDAWHPKNRKVKMSVTVKELGLSKHQFRRLRELVGKRYHPGRDELTITSERFEHREENRKDCLRTLLSLIEEAGKANKLVEDARTSYVKDRLRANPAFMQRLQAKTTRMKAFSSAAPA
;
A
#
# COMPACT_ATOMS: atom_id res chain seq x y z
N MET A 1 32.64 34.83 7.26
CA MET A 1 32.02 34.44 5.98
C MET A 1 32.89 33.37 5.30
N ALA A 2 33.00 32.18 5.90
CA ALA A 2 33.81 31.05 5.38
C ALA A 2 33.50 29.73 6.14
N LYS A 3 32.21 29.40 6.33
CA LYS A 3 31.77 28.18 7.05
C LYS A 3 30.69 27.41 6.30
N ASP A 4 30.53 27.66 5.01
CA ASP A 4 29.67 26.84 4.17
C ASP A 4 30.55 25.81 3.47
N GLN A 5 30.27 24.52 3.66
CA GLN A 5 31.10 23.42 3.13
C GLN A 5 31.01 23.32 1.59
N TYR A 6 30.03 24.02 1.03
CA TYR A 6 29.81 24.19 -0.41
C TYR A 6 30.46 25.45 -0.97
N PHE A 7 31.20 26.23 -0.15
CA PHE A 7 31.96 27.38 -0.62
C PHE A 7 33.28 26.89 -1.23
N ASN A 8 33.43 27.03 -2.55
CA ASN A 8 34.45 26.41 -3.43
C ASN A 8 34.23 24.91 -3.65
N MET A 9 33.19 24.59 -4.44
CA MET A 9 32.98 23.28 -5.05
C MET A 9 33.97 23.10 -6.21
N ASP A 10 34.77 22.02 -6.16
CA ASP A 10 35.70 21.63 -7.21
C ASP A 10 35.29 20.25 -7.75
N ASP A 11 35.60 19.94 -9.01
CA ASP A 11 35.14 18.72 -9.72
C ASP A 11 35.33 17.43 -8.91
N LYS A 12 36.47 17.30 -8.22
CA LYS A 12 36.76 16.12 -7.38
C LYS A 12 35.80 15.96 -6.20
N LYS A 13 35.38 17.06 -5.58
CA LYS A 13 34.42 17.02 -4.47
C LYS A 13 33.01 16.73 -4.96
N TRP A 14 32.71 17.15 -6.18
CA TRP A 14 31.44 16.84 -6.84
C TRP A 14 31.35 15.36 -7.16
N ASP A 15 32.38 14.77 -7.78
CA ASP A 15 32.43 13.35 -8.12
C ASP A 15 32.32 12.45 -6.88
N GLU A 16 33.04 12.80 -5.80
CA GLU A 16 32.93 12.07 -4.52
C GLU A 16 31.52 12.14 -3.94
N MET A 17 30.85 13.30 -4.02
CA MET A 17 29.48 13.47 -3.54
C MET A 17 28.47 12.67 -4.39
N ILE A 18 28.64 12.62 -5.71
CA ILE A 18 27.79 11.84 -6.61
C ILE A 18 28.00 10.34 -6.40
N GLU A 19 29.25 9.89 -6.26
CA GLU A 19 29.54 8.49 -5.94
C GLU A 19 28.93 8.06 -4.59
N GLU A 20 28.96 8.93 -3.58
CA GLU A 20 28.37 8.65 -2.27
C GLU A 20 26.84 8.59 -2.35
N ALA A 21 26.23 9.47 -3.16
CA ALA A 21 24.79 9.47 -3.43
C ALA A 21 24.34 8.22 -4.21
N VAL A 22 25.12 7.76 -5.19
CA VAL A 22 24.84 6.53 -5.97
C VAL A 22 25.04 5.28 -5.10
N LYS A 23 26.12 5.21 -4.30
CA LYS A 23 26.36 4.09 -3.37
C LYS A 23 25.30 3.97 -2.27
N HIS A 24 24.72 5.09 -1.86
CA HIS A 24 23.60 5.11 -0.91
C HIS A 24 22.22 4.99 -1.57
N GLY A 25 22.16 4.86 -2.90
CA GLY A 25 20.92 4.64 -3.65
C GLY A 25 19.99 5.85 -3.71
N TYR A 26 20.49 7.05 -3.41
CA TYR A 26 19.74 8.31 -3.55
C TYR A 26 19.74 8.83 -4.99
N LEU A 27 20.65 8.32 -5.82
CA LEU A 27 20.76 8.62 -7.24
C LEU A 27 20.97 7.30 -7.99
N GLN A 28 20.32 7.11 -9.14
CA GLN A 28 20.66 6.02 -10.07
C GLN A 28 21.99 6.35 -10.77
N ASP A 29 22.70 5.32 -11.24
CA ASP A 29 24.04 5.45 -11.80
C ASP A 29 23.99 6.43 -12.99
N THR A 30 24.63 7.60 -12.84
CA THR A 30 24.57 8.70 -13.82
C THR A 30 25.19 8.33 -15.17
N LYS A 31 25.89 7.20 -15.21
CA LYS A 31 26.46 6.59 -16.42
C LYS A 31 25.41 6.17 -17.44
N GLU A 32 24.19 5.84 -17.02
CA GLU A 32 23.09 5.54 -17.96
C GLU A 32 22.65 6.81 -18.71
N CYS A 33 22.64 7.97 -18.03
CA CYS A 33 22.40 9.26 -18.68
C CYS A 33 23.55 9.65 -19.61
N GLU A 34 24.80 9.37 -19.22
CA GLU A 34 25.96 9.57 -20.10
C GLU A 34 25.91 8.66 -21.33
N GLN A 35 25.46 7.41 -21.19
CA GLN A 35 25.24 6.49 -22.31
C GLN A 35 24.11 6.93 -23.24
N ILE A 36 23.00 7.45 -22.70
CA ILE A 36 21.93 8.05 -23.51
C ILE A 36 22.48 9.23 -24.33
N LEU A 37 23.35 10.06 -23.74
CA LEU A 37 23.99 11.19 -24.43
C LEU A 37 25.02 10.73 -25.47
N GLU A 38 25.76 9.64 -25.24
CA GLU A 38 26.61 9.00 -26.25
C GLU A 38 25.80 8.38 -27.39
N ASP A 39 24.64 7.78 -27.09
CA ASP A 39 23.73 7.22 -28.10
C ASP A 39 23.06 8.33 -28.95
N MET A 40 22.84 9.52 -28.40
CA MET A 40 22.41 10.71 -29.18
C MET A 40 23.43 11.14 -30.24
N LEU A 41 24.69 10.72 -30.12
CA LEU A 41 25.74 10.99 -31.10
C LEU A 41 25.71 10.01 -32.29
N SER A 42 24.98 8.89 -32.19
CA SER A 42 24.86 7.86 -33.23
C SER A 42 23.45 7.81 -33.83
N TRP A 43 23.25 8.47 -34.97
CA TRP A 43 21.96 8.55 -35.68
C TRP A 43 21.32 7.18 -35.98
N ASP A 44 22.16 6.17 -36.20
CA ASP A 44 21.77 4.77 -36.45
C ASP A 44 21.08 4.08 -35.25
N LYS A 45 21.06 4.68 -34.06
CA LYS A 45 20.31 4.13 -32.92
C LYS A 45 19.00 4.84 -32.62
N LEU A 46 18.83 6.06 -33.13
CA LEU A 46 17.68 6.92 -32.81
C LEU A 46 16.52 6.81 -33.80
N LEU A 47 16.78 6.51 -35.07
CA LEU A 47 15.73 6.44 -36.07
C LEU A 47 14.93 5.10 -35.97
N PRO A 48 13.63 5.08 -36.30
CA PRO A 48 12.88 3.84 -36.50
C PRO A 48 13.42 3.02 -37.68
N ASP A 49 13.29 1.69 -37.59
CA ASP A 49 13.87 0.74 -38.57
C ASP A 49 13.37 0.94 -40.01
N ASP A 50 12.18 1.51 -40.19
CA ASP A 50 11.64 1.82 -41.52
C ASP A 50 12.34 3.03 -42.15
N LEU A 51 12.63 4.07 -41.35
CA LEU A 51 13.40 5.23 -41.80
C LEU A 51 14.88 4.89 -42.01
N LYS A 52 15.44 3.96 -41.23
CA LYS A 52 16.81 3.46 -41.43
C LYS A 52 17.00 2.79 -42.78
N LYS A 53 16.05 1.95 -43.21
CA LYS A 53 16.12 1.30 -44.52
C LYS A 53 16.08 2.31 -45.67
N GLU A 54 15.34 3.40 -45.52
CA GLU A 54 15.30 4.48 -46.51
C GLU A 54 16.62 5.27 -46.56
N VAL A 55 17.21 5.55 -45.40
CA VAL A 55 18.52 6.22 -45.28
C VAL A 55 19.65 5.33 -45.82
N GLU A 56 19.66 4.04 -45.49
CA GLU A 56 20.65 3.08 -46.00
C GLU A 56 20.49 2.82 -47.51
N ALA A 57 19.26 2.78 -48.04
CA ALA A 57 19.03 2.64 -49.47
C ALA A 57 19.56 3.86 -50.23
N LYS A 58 19.30 5.08 -49.73
CA LYS A 58 19.87 6.31 -50.28
C LYS A 58 21.39 6.38 -50.15
N PHE A 59 21.95 5.88 -49.05
CA PHE A 59 23.40 5.81 -48.86
C PHE A 59 24.05 4.84 -49.86
N ASN A 60 23.46 3.67 -50.07
CA ASN A 60 23.95 2.69 -51.05
C ASN A 60 23.76 3.18 -52.49
N GLU A 61 22.67 3.87 -52.81
CA GLU A 61 22.45 4.50 -54.11
C GLU A 61 23.50 5.59 -54.40
N LEU A 62 23.78 6.46 -53.42
CA LEU A 62 24.83 7.48 -53.54
C LEU A 62 26.24 6.86 -53.57
N GLY A 63 26.44 5.74 -52.86
CA GLY A 63 27.67 4.94 -52.91
C GLY A 63 27.89 4.31 -54.28
N GLU A 64 26.87 3.70 -54.88
CA GLU A 64 26.91 3.16 -56.24
C GLU A 64 27.14 4.25 -57.29
N LEU A 65 26.53 5.43 -57.14
CA LEU A 65 26.78 6.59 -58.00
C LEU A 65 28.21 7.14 -57.88
N CYS A 66 28.80 7.04 -56.69
CA CYS A 66 30.19 7.45 -56.44
C CYS A 66 31.20 6.42 -56.96
N GLU A 67 30.92 5.11 -56.81
CA GLU A 67 31.74 4.02 -57.38
C GLU A 67 31.68 3.95 -58.91
N ASN A 68 30.53 4.31 -59.50
CA ASN A 68 30.36 4.46 -60.94
C ASN A 68 30.99 5.76 -61.49
N GLY A 69 31.49 6.65 -60.61
CA GLY A 69 32.27 7.84 -60.95
C GLY A 69 31.44 9.06 -61.38
N GLU A 70 30.12 9.05 -61.13
CA GLU A 70 29.19 10.11 -61.55
C GLU A 70 29.07 11.24 -60.52
N CYS A 71 29.52 11.03 -59.28
CA CYS A 71 29.53 12.05 -58.22
C CYS A 71 30.85 12.01 -57.43
N GLN A 72 31.38 13.18 -57.05
CA GLN A 72 32.53 13.25 -56.16
C GLN A 72 32.11 12.89 -54.73
N PRO A 73 32.98 12.23 -53.94
CA PRO A 73 32.63 11.80 -52.58
C PRO A 73 32.14 12.93 -51.68
N GLU A 74 32.66 14.14 -51.89
CA GLU A 74 32.28 15.34 -51.13
C GLU A 74 30.86 15.83 -51.48
N GLU A 75 30.48 15.80 -52.76
CA GLU A 75 29.14 16.20 -53.22
C GLU A 75 28.08 15.16 -52.84
N ALA A 76 28.43 13.87 -52.92
CA ALA A 76 27.57 12.79 -52.45
C ALA A 76 27.33 12.89 -50.94
N PHE A 77 28.35 13.29 -50.18
CA PHE A 77 28.24 13.51 -48.74
C PHE A 77 27.35 14.71 -48.39
N GLU A 78 27.45 15.82 -49.12
CA GLU A 78 26.56 16.99 -48.90
C GLU A 78 25.10 16.67 -49.26
N GLN A 79 24.87 15.94 -50.35
CA GLN A 79 23.53 15.47 -50.73
C GLN A 79 22.96 14.49 -49.71
N PHE A 80 23.79 13.62 -49.16
CA PHE A 80 23.39 12.74 -48.08
C PHE A 80 23.08 13.52 -46.80
N LYS A 81 23.91 14.50 -46.44
CA LYS A 81 23.71 15.38 -45.27
C LYS A 81 22.38 16.14 -45.32
N THR A 82 22.09 16.77 -46.44
CA THR A 82 20.83 17.49 -46.64
C THR A 82 19.62 16.56 -46.59
N PHE A 83 19.78 15.32 -47.06
CA PHE A 83 18.75 14.30 -46.94
C PHE A 83 18.58 13.81 -45.48
N GLU A 84 19.66 13.59 -44.74
CA GLU A 84 19.61 13.26 -43.30
C GLU A 84 18.85 14.35 -42.51
N ASP A 85 19.19 15.62 -42.74
CA ASP A 85 18.55 16.76 -42.07
C ASP A 85 17.06 16.85 -42.40
N GLU A 86 16.66 16.62 -43.66
CA GLU A 86 15.26 16.61 -44.08
C GLU A 86 14.48 15.44 -43.45
N MET A 87 15.08 14.26 -43.35
CA MET A 87 14.46 13.09 -42.73
C MET A 87 14.30 13.25 -41.21
N LEU A 88 15.24 13.93 -40.56
CA LEU A 88 15.15 14.27 -39.13
C LEU A 88 14.03 15.27 -38.84
N LEU A 89 13.83 16.26 -39.71
CA LEU A 89 12.71 17.21 -39.59
C LEU A 89 11.36 16.48 -39.72
N LYS A 90 11.23 15.59 -40.70
CA LYS A 90 10.02 14.75 -40.85
C LYS A 90 9.78 13.86 -39.64
N TYR A 91 10.85 13.30 -39.06
CA TYR A 91 10.73 12.49 -37.85
C TYR A 91 10.36 13.33 -36.62
N ALA A 92 10.89 14.55 -36.49
CA ALA A 92 10.52 15.48 -35.43
C ALA A 92 9.04 15.88 -35.51
N ASP A 93 8.53 16.17 -36.72
CA ASP A 93 7.10 16.46 -36.95
C ASP A 93 6.22 15.26 -36.58
N MET A 94 6.64 14.03 -36.96
CA MET A 94 5.93 12.80 -36.57
C MET A 94 5.96 12.55 -35.06
N MET A 95 7.05 12.91 -34.37
CA MET A 95 7.17 12.82 -32.90
C MET A 95 6.35 13.90 -32.19
N GLU A 96 6.22 15.11 -32.75
CA GLU A 96 5.35 16.16 -32.22
C GLU A 96 3.86 15.79 -32.38
N GLU A 97 3.46 15.23 -33.53
CA GLU A 97 2.08 14.78 -33.77
C GLU A 97 1.69 13.55 -32.94
N GLN A 98 2.63 12.63 -32.68
CA GLN A 98 2.42 11.49 -31.77
C GLN A 98 2.42 11.90 -30.29
N GLY A 99 2.70 13.18 -30.00
CA GLY A 99 2.94 13.70 -28.66
C GLY A 99 4.30 13.24 -28.13
N PRO A 100 4.86 13.93 -27.11
CA PRO A 100 6.14 13.52 -26.55
C PRO A 100 6.07 12.03 -26.20
N PRO A 101 7.10 11.23 -26.54
CA PRO A 101 7.17 9.87 -26.04
C PRO A 101 6.92 9.96 -24.53
N GLN A 102 6.15 9.01 -24.00
CA GLN A 102 6.21 8.76 -22.57
C GLN A 102 7.68 8.44 -22.31
N PHE A 103 8.44 9.47 -21.93
CA PHE A 103 9.59 9.29 -21.05
C PHE A 103 9.05 8.30 -20.04
N ASP A 104 9.74 7.17 -19.83
CA ASP A 104 9.46 6.38 -18.65
C ASP A 104 9.50 7.41 -17.55
N ASP A 105 8.29 7.73 -17.08
CA ASP A 105 8.04 8.76 -16.09
C ASP A 105 9.13 8.46 -15.07
N ALA A 106 10.01 9.43 -14.77
CA ALA A 106 10.93 9.26 -13.67
C ALA A 106 10.05 8.96 -12.46
N ALA A 107 9.94 7.66 -12.16
CA ALA A 107 8.75 6.97 -11.68
C ALA A 107 7.41 7.52 -12.21
N PRO A 108 6.60 6.71 -12.92
CA PRO A 108 5.18 7.01 -12.88
C PRO A 108 4.82 6.83 -11.41
N ASP A 109 4.38 7.89 -10.74
CA ASP A 109 3.34 7.75 -9.72
C ASP A 109 2.03 7.27 -10.44
N LYS A 110 2.12 6.27 -11.32
CA LYS A 110 1.05 5.33 -11.71
C LYS A 110 1.04 4.17 -10.74
N GLU A 111 1.26 4.48 -9.48
CA GLU A 111 0.33 4.02 -8.49
C GLU A 111 -0.50 5.25 -8.08
N LYS A 112 -1.61 5.49 -8.79
CA LYS A 112 -2.84 5.58 -8.00
C LYS A 112 -3.04 4.19 -7.42
N GLU A 113 -2.21 3.83 -6.43
CA GLU A 113 -2.60 2.91 -5.39
C GLU A 113 -3.96 3.46 -5.00
N SER A 114 -5.02 2.72 -5.29
CA SER A 114 -6.28 3.06 -4.68
C SER A 114 -5.98 3.08 -3.19
N ASP A 115 -6.04 4.27 -2.57
CA ASP A 115 -5.81 4.45 -1.12
C ASP A 115 -6.65 3.46 -0.28
N ASP A 116 -7.69 2.91 -0.89
CA ASP A 116 -8.47 1.81 -0.35
C ASP A 116 -7.78 0.45 -0.60
N PRO A 117 -7.28 -0.23 0.45
CA PRO A 117 -6.72 -1.57 0.31
C PRO A 117 -7.80 -2.55 -0.18
N PRO A 118 -7.43 -3.57 -0.98
CA PRO A 118 -8.38 -4.57 -1.46
C PRO A 118 -8.93 -5.42 -0.30
N GLY A 119 -10.22 -5.26 0.03
CA GLY A 119 -10.93 -6.05 1.06
C GLY A 119 -12.25 -5.39 1.53
N GLU A 120 -13.02 -6.10 2.38
CA GLU A 120 -14.05 -5.43 3.19
C GLU A 120 -13.35 -4.33 4.01
N GLY A 121 -13.82 -3.08 3.89
CA GLY A 121 -13.07 -1.87 4.25
C GLY A 121 -12.42 -1.85 5.64
N PRO A 122 -11.45 -0.94 5.88
CA PRO A 122 -10.55 -0.99 7.03
C PRO A 122 -11.28 -0.87 8.37
N ILE A 123 -11.51 -2.02 9.00
CA ILE A 123 -12.17 -2.19 10.32
C ILE A 123 -11.45 -1.38 11.42
N LEU A 124 -10.13 -1.23 11.27
CA LEU A 124 -9.26 -0.55 12.22
C LEU A 124 -8.62 0.66 11.55
N ARG A 125 -8.75 1.82 12.20
CA ARG A 125 -8.06 3.06 11.81
C ARG A 125 -7.03 3.42 12.86
N TRP A 126 -5.78 3.55 12.43
CA TRP A 126 -4.67 3.90 13.30
C TRP A 126 -4.28 5.36 13.12
N GLN A 127 -4.10 6.06 14.22
CA GLN A 127 -3.58 7.43 14.26
C GLN A 127 -2.33 7.44 15.13
N THR A 128 -1.20 7.69 14.49
CA THR A 128 0.11 7.84 15.13
C THR A 128 0.60 9.25 14.88
N ARG A 129 1.14 9.90 15.92
CA ARG A 129 1.76 11.21 15.78
C ARG A 129 3.27 11.06 15.68
N VAL A 130 3.85 11.47 14.56
CA VAL A 130 5.29 11.66 14.41
C VAL A 130 5.56 13.16 14.56
N VAL A 131 6.38 13.54 15.53
CA VAL A 131 6.85 14.93 15.66
C VAL A 131 8.33 14.92 15.38
N PHE A 132 8.74 15.60 14.31
CA PHE A 132 10.14 15.83 14.02
C PHE A 132 10.67 16.90 14.99
N ALA A 133 11.77 16.58 15.68
CA ALA A 133 12.44 17.57 16.52
C ALA A 133 13.23 18.54 15.61
N PRO A 134 13.11 19.87 15.80
CA PRO A 134 13.88 20.84 15.04
C PRO A 134 15.33 20.87 15.57
N GLY A 135 16.13 19.89 15.14
CA GLY A 135 17.56 19.78 15.47
C GLY A 135 17.85 19.13 16.83
N GLY A 136 18.75 18.13 16.82
CA GLY A 136 19.21 17.38 17.98
C GLY A 136 18.64 15.96 18.08
N ASP A 137 19.36 15.07 18.75
CA ASP A 137 19.02 13.65 18.96
C ASP A 137 17.89 13.45 20.01
N ALA A 138 17.07 14.47 20.22
CA ALA A 138 16.08 14.54 21.29
C ALA A 138 14.75 13.90 20.87
N TRP A 139 14.31 12.92 21.66
CA TRP A 139 13.04 12.22 21.44
C TRP A 139 11.84 13.01 21.98
N HIS A 140 10.79 13.16 21.17
CA HIS A 140 9.58 13.88 21.57
C HIS A 140 8.56 12.95 22.27
N PRO A 141 8.07 13.27 23.49
CA PRO A 141 7.19 12.38 24.27
C PRO A 141 5.81 12.11 23.67
N LYS A 142 5.32 12.97 22.76
CA LYS A 142 4.10 12.70 21.98
C LYS A 142 4.28 11.59 20.93
N ASN A 143 5.50 11.15 20.65
CA ASN A 143 5.80 10.17 19.61
C ASN A 143 5.44 8.72 20.01
N ARG A 144 5.27 8.46 21.32
CA ARG A 144 4.80 7.16 21.85
C ARG A 144 3.30 6.95 21.69
N LYS A 145 2.51 8.03 21.60
CA LYS A 145 1.05 7.97 21.61
C LYS A 145 0.52 7.29 20.36
N VAL A 146 -0.28 6.25 20.57
CA VAL A 146 -1.01 5.56 19.50
C VAL A 146 -2.49 5.61 19.82
N LYS A 147 -3.31 5.99 18.84
CA LYS A 147 -4.77 5.98 18.91
C LYS A 147 -5.30 5.02 17.86
N MET A 148 -6.12 4.07 18.29
CA MET A 148 -6.83 3.13 17.44
C MET A 148 -8.33 3.45 17.50
N SER A 149 -8.97 3.63 16.35
CA SER A 149 -10.42 3.70 16.24
C SER A 149 -10.97 2.50 15.48
N VAL A 150 -12.07 1.94 15.98
CA VAL A 150 -12.69 0.72 15.46
C VAL A 150 -14.18 0.98 15.24
N THR A 151 -14.68 0.65 14.07
CA THR A 151 -16.13 0.68 13.80
C THR A 151 -16.76 -0.58 14.36
N VAL A 152 -17.60 -0.46 15.39
CA VAL A 152 -18.10 -1.66 16.11
C VAL A 152 -19.08 -2.47 15.25
N LYS A 153 -19.75 -1.84 14.28
CA LYS A 153 -20.67 -2.50 13.34
C LYS A 153 -19.95 -3.51 12.44
N GLU A 154 -18.72 -3.21 12.04
CA GLU A 154 -17.89 -4.05 11.16
C GLU A 154 -17.31 -5.25 11.91
N LEU A 155 -17.30 -5.26 13.25
CA LEU A 155 -16.85 -6.41 14.04
C LEU A 155 -17.79 -7.63 14.00
N GLY A 156 -18.99 -7.51 13.39
CA GLY A 156 -19.92 -8.64 13.24
C GLY A 156 -20.47 -9.20 14.55
N LEU A 157 -20.49 -8.41 15.63
CA LEU A 157 -20.94 -8.85 16.95
C LEU A 157 -22.46 -9.07 17.03
N SER A 158 -22.87 -10.07 17.80
CA SER A 158 -24.29 -10.28 18.14
C SER A 158 -24.85 -9.09 18.93
N LYS A 159 -26.17 -8.83 18.81
CA LYS A 159 -26.88 -7.74 19.51
C LYS A 159 -26.59 -7.70 21.02
N HIS A 160 -26.46 -8.87 21.65
CA HIS A 160 -26.17 -8.98 23.09
C HIS A 160 -24.71 -8.66 23.42
N GLN A 161 -23.77 -9.14 22.58
CA GLN A 161 -22.35 -8.84 22.70
C GLN A 161 -22.08 -7.35 22.50
N PHE A 162 -22.73 -6.74 21.51
CA PHE A 162 -22.64 -5.31 21.25
C PHE A 162 -23.08 -4.46 22.45
N ARG A 163 -24.22 -4.78 23.06
CA ARG A 163 -24.71 -4.07 24.25
C ARG A 163 -23.73 -4.17 25.41
N ARG A 164 -23.18 -5.36 25.65
CA ARG A 164 -22.17 -5.58 26.69
C ARG A 164 -20.88 -4.83 26.39
N LEU A 165 -20.40 -4.87 25.15
CA LEU A 165 -19.20 -4.14 24.73
C LEU A 165 -19.36 -2.64 24.97
N ARG A 166 -20.50 -2.07 24.58
CA ARG A 166 -20.82 -0.65 24.81
C ARG A 166 -20.78 -0.29 26.31
N GLU A 167 -21.25 -1.18 27.17
CA GLU A 167 -21.22 -1.00 28.62
C GLU A 167 -19.79 -1.09 29.19
N LEU A 168 -18.98 -2.05 28.75
CA LEU A 168 -17.57 -2.20 29.14
C LEU A 168 -16.70 -1.01 28.70
N VAL A 169 -16.97 -0.51 27.50
CA VAL A 169 -16.21 0.57 26.90
C VAL A 169 -16.59 1.93 27.51
N GLY A 170 -17.86 2.15 27.83
CA GLY A 170 -18.36 3.38 28.43
C GLY A 170 -18.11 4.61 27.55
N LYS A 171 -17.45 5.63 28.10
CA LYS A 171 -17.18 6.91 27.43
C LYS A 171 -16.23 6.83 26.23
N ARG A 172 -15.52 5.71 26.06
CA ARG A 172 -14.61 5.47 24.93
C ARG A 172 -15.36 5.16 23.62
N TYR A 173 -16.66 4.90 23.70
CA TYR A 173 -17.52 4.66 22.55
C TYR A 173 -18.26 5.94 22.16
N HIS A 174 -18.30 6.25 20.86
CA HIS A 174 -19.05 7.37 20.33
C HIS A 174 -20.34 6.88 19.62
N PRO A 175 -21.54 7.07 20.22
CA PRO A 175 -22.78 6.52 19.67
C PRO A 175 -23.24 7.13 18.34
N GLY A 176 -22.77 8.33 17.97
CA GLY A 176 -23.16 8.99 16.72
C GLY A 176 -22.43 8.46 15.49
N ARG A 177 -21.20 7.94 15.67
CA ARG A 177 -20.34 7.43 14.59
C ARG A 177 -20.11 5.91 14.69
N ASP A 178 -20.62 5.29 15.75
CA ASP A 178 -20.36 3.88 16.10
C ASP A 178 -18.88 3.51 16.19
N GLU A 179 -18.07 4.45 16.68
CA GLU A 179 -16.62 4.32 16.79
C GLU A 179 -16.17 4.09 18.25
N LEU A 180 -15.41 3.02 18.45
CA LEU A 180 -14.66 2.75 19.68
C LEU A 180 -13.27 3.34 19.53
N THR A 181 -12.87 4.25 20.43
CA THR A 181 -11.50 4.80 20.45
C THR A 181 -10.72 4.24 21.65
N ILE A 182 -9.59 3.61 21.36
CA ILE A 182 -8.60 3.16 22.35
C ILE A 182 -7.32 3.96 22.13
N THR A 183 -6.78 4.54 23.18
CA THR A 183 -5.50 5.27 23.12
C THR A 183 -4.56 4.67 24.15
N SER A 184 -3.32 4.40 23.75
CA SER A 184 -2.27 3.95 24.66
C SER A 184 -1.05 4.86 24.58
N GLU A 185 -0.58 5.26 25.77
CA GLU A 185 0.63 6.05 26.01
C GLU A 185 1.46 5.43 27.15
N ARG A 186 1.16 4.17 27.50
CA ARG A 186 1.70 3.50 28.69
C ARG A 186 3.16 3.10 28.51
N PHE A 187 3.54 2.75 27.28
CA PHE A 187 4.87 2.28 26.93
C PHE A 187 5.71 3.38 26.29
N GLU A 188 7.03 3.22 26.35
CA GLU A 188 7.99 4.15 25.75
C GLU A 188 7.99 4.03 24.23
N HIS A 189 7.93 2.79 23.72
CA HIS A 189 7.94 2.51 22.31
C HIS A 189 6.52 2.52 21.71
N ARG A 190 6.42 3.13 20.53
CA ARG A 190 5.18 3.17 19.75
C ARG A 190 4.65 1.78 19.43
N GLU A 191 5.52 0.85 19.05
CA GLU A 191 5.12 -0.51 18.68
C GLU A 191 4.52 -1.29 19.86
N GLU A 192 5.00 -1.02 21.08
CA GLU A 192 4.41 -1.60 22.28
C GLU A 192 3.03 -1.02 22.57
N ASN A 193 2.86 0.30 22.43
CA ASN A 193 1.54 0.93 22.53
C ASN A 193 0.57 0.44 21.43
N ARG A 194 1.07 0.12 20.23
CA ARG A 194 0.27 -0.50 19.15
C ARG A 194 -0.20 -1.90 19.55
N LYS A 195 0.71 -2.74 20.06
CA LYS A 195 0.38 -4.08 20.57
C LYS A 195 -0.60 -4.02 21.75
N ASP A 196 -0.44 -3.05 22.63
CA ASP A 196 -1.30 -2.85 23.80
C ASP A 196 -2.73 -2.45 23.42
N CYS A 197 -2.90 -1.58 22.43
CA CYS A 197 -4.21 -1.24 21.85
C CYS A 197 -4.91 -2.50 21.32
N LEU A 198 -4.20 -3.35 20.55
CA LEU A 198 -4.75 -4.60 20.02
C LEU A 198 -5.12 -5.60 21.12
N ARG A 199 -4.24 -5.81 22.12
CA ARG A 199 -4.54 -6.68 23.26
C ARG A 199 -5.80 -6.23 23.99
N THR A 200 -5.92 -4.93 24.25
CA THR A 200 -7.10 -4.36 24.91
C THR A 200 -8.37 -4.58 24.09
N LEU A 201 -8.31 -4.39 22.76
CA LEU A 201 -9.44 -4.67 21.87
C LEU A 201 -9.85 -6.15 21.90
N LEU A 202 -8.89 -7.06 21.80
CA LEU A 202 -9.16 -8.51 21.84
C LEU A 202 -9.76 -8.93 23.18
N SER A 203 -9.24 -8.41 24.31
CA SER A 203 -9.81 -8.67 25.63
C SER A 203 -11.26 -8.17 25.73
N LEU A 204 -11.55 -6.98 25.20
CA LEU A 204 -12.92 -6.45 25.15
C LEU A 204 -13.86 -7.32 24.31
N ILE A 205 -13.40 -7.83 23.16
CA ILE A 205 -14.17 -8.74 22.30
C ILE A 205 -14.43 -10.06 23.03
N GLU A 206 -13.44 -10.61 23.72
CA GLU A 206 -13.59 -11.85 24.48
C GLU A 206 -14.62 -11.69 25.63
N GLU A 207 -14.52 -10.59 26.38
CA GLU A 207 -15.48 -10.29 27.44
C GLU A 207 -16.89 -10.05 26.91
N ALA A 208 -17.02 -9.33 25.79
CA ALA A 208 -18.28 -9.17 25.10
C ALA A 208 -18.83 -10.53 24.62
N GLY A 209 -17.96 -11.43 24.16
CA GLY A 209 -18.26 -12.79 23.72
C GLY A 209 -19.03 -13.61 24.76
N LYS A 210 -18.71 -13.43 26.04
CA LYS A 210 -19.37 -14.10 27.18
C LYS A 210 -20.84 -13.70 27.34
N ALA A 211 -21.29 -12.58 26.76
CA ALA A 211 -22.68 -12.12 26.83
C ALA A 211 -23.70 -13.13 26.28
N ASN A 212 -23.38 -13.80 25.16
CA ASN A 212 -24.32 -14.73 24.53
C ASN A 212 -24.65 -15.90 25.46
N LYS A 213 -23.62 -16.46 26.11
CA LYS A 213 -23.79 -17.56 27.07
C LYS A 213 -24.68 -17.13 28.24
N LEU A 214 -24.42 -15.95 28.82
CA LEU A 214 -25.24 -15.42 29.91
C LEU A 214 -26.71 -15.23 29.52
N VAL A 215 -26.97 -14.77 28.29
CA VAL A 215 -28.34 -14.60 27.78
C VAL A 215 -29.03 -15.95 27.59
N GLU A 216 -28.34 -16.95 27.05
CA GLU A 216 -28.89 -18.30 26.90
C GLU A 216 -29.13 -18.97 28.26
N ASP A 217 -28.23 -18.79 29.23
CA ASP A 217 -28.42 -19.30 30.59
C ASP A 217 -29.63 -18.63 31.28
N ALA A 218 -29.82 -17.33 31.08
CA ALA A 218 -30.99 -16.60 31.56
C ALA A 218 -32.30 -17.06 30.89
N ARG A 219 -32.27 -17.33 29.58
CA ARG A 219 -33.44 -17.88 28.85
C ARG A 219 -33.79 -19.29 29.30
N THR A 220 -32.79 -20.15 29.43
CA THR A 220 -33.00 -21.54 29.83
C THR A 220 -33.51 -21.64 31.26
N SER A 221 -32.99 -20.83 32.20
CA SER A 221 -33.52 -20.75 33.57
C SER A 221 -34.96 -20.25 33.58
N TYR A 222 -35.27 -19.16 32.88
CA TYR A 222 -36.64 -18.64 32.76
C TYR A 222 -37.63 -19.70 32.21
N VAL A 223 -37.25 -20.41 31.15
CA VAL A 223 -38.09 -21.46 30.56
C VAL A 223 -38.25 -22.64 31.53
N LYS A 224 -37.18 -23.07 32.20
CA LYS A 224 -37.24 -24.15 33.21
C LYS A 224 -38.19 -23.80 34.35
N ASP A 225 -38.13 -22.57 34.85
CA ASP A 225 -38.99 -22.12 35.94
C ASP A 225 -40.45 -22.02 35.50
N ARG A 226 -40.71 -21.52 34.28
CA ARG A 226 -42.06 -21.50 33.69
C ARG A 226 -42.62 -22.91 33.45
N LEU A 227 -41.79 -23.86 33.04
CA LEU A 227 -42.18 -25.26 32.86
C LEU A 227 -42.48 -25.95 34.20
N ARG A 228 -41.69 -25.67 35.24
CA ARG A 228 -41.95 -26.16 36.61
C ARG A 228 -43.24 -25.60 37.18
N ALA A 229 -43.55 -24.34 36.90
CA ALA A 229 -44.80 -23.71 37.29
C ALA A 229 -46.04 -24.27 36.56
N ASN A 230 -45.86 -25.01 35.45
CA ASN A 230 -46.95 -25.64 34.72
C ASN A 230 -47.26 -27.05 35.26
N PRO A 231 -48.38 -27.25 35.99
CA PRO A 231 -48.68 -28.54 36.62
C PRO A 231 -48.94 -29.66 35.62
N ALA A 232 -49.58 -29.37 34.48
CA ALA A 232 -49.87 -30.36 33.44
C ALA A 232 -48.59 -30.88 32.77
N PHE A 233 -47.59 -30.01 32.62
CA PHE A 233 -46.27 -30.39 32.11
C PHE A 233 -45.52 -31.28 33.11
N MET A 234 -45.53 -30.92 34.40
CA MET A 234 -44.85 -31.69 35.45
C MET A 234 -45.43 -33.11 35.62
N GLN A 235 -46.75 -33.27 35.50
CA GLN A 235 -47.39 -34.59 35.51
C GLN A 235 -46.93 -35.46 34.33
N ARG A 236 -46.88 -34.90 33.11
CA ARG A 236 -46.35 -35.60 31.93
C ARG A 236 -44.87 -35.96 32.10
N LEU A 237 -44.09 -35.07 32.70
CA LEU A 237 -42.68 -35.30 32.98
C LEU A 237 -42.50 -36.48 33.95
N GLN A 238 -43.23 -36.49 35.07
CA GLN A 238 -43.21 -37.58 36.05
C GLN A 238 -43.60 -38.92 35.41
N ALA A 239 -44.69 -38.97 34.64
CA ALA A 239 -45.11 -40.17 33.92
C ALA A 239 -44.02 -40.70 32.97
N LYS A 240 -43.33 -39.80 32.26
CA LYS A 240 -42.20 -40.17 31.40
C LYS A 240 -41.01 -40.71 32.19
N THR A 241 -40.64 -40.07 33.31
CA THR A 241 -39.55 -40.52 34.17
C THR A 241 -39.82 -41.90 34.78
N THR A 242 -41.05 -42.16 35.23
CA THR A 242 -41.47 -43.48 35.74
C THR A 242 -41.38 -44.54 34.66
N ARG A 243 -41.83 -44.23 33.43
CA ARG A 243 -41.74 -45.15 32.29
C ARG A 243 -40.29 -45.48 31.91
N MET A 244 -39.38 -44.49 31.93
CA MET A 244 -37.96 -44.72 31.66
C MET A 244 -37.28 -45.55 32.74
N LYS A 245 -37.58 -45.30 34.02
CA LYS A 245 -37.06 -46.12 35.14
C LYS A 245 -37.51 -47.58 35.04
N ALA A 246 -38.78 -47.81 34.70
CA ALA A 246 -39.31 -49.15 34.50
C ALA A 246 -38.63 -49.88 33.33
N PHE A 247 -38.24 -49.15 32.28
CA PHE A 247 -37.52 -49.71 31.14
C PHE A 247 -36.05 -50.02 31.47
N SER A 248 -35.37 -49.17 32.26
CA SER A 248 -33.98 -49.43 32.67
C SER A 248 -33.83 -50.54 33.70
N SER A 249 -34.84 -50.78 34.55
CA SER A 249 -34.85 -51.91 35.49
C SER A 249 -35.22 -53.25 34.86
N ALA A 250 -35.68 -53.24 33.60
CA ALA A 250 -36.11 -54.42 32.87
C ALA A 250 -35.10 -54.92 31.82
N ALA A 251 -33.94 -54.26 31.70
CA ALA A 251 -32.85 -54.74 30.84
C ALA A 251 -32.10 -55.90 31.55
N PRO A 252 -32.09 -57.12 30.99
CA PRO A 252 -31.37 -58.24 31.59
C PRO A 252 -29.86 -58.07 31.42
N ALA A 253 -29.10 -58.56 32.41
CA ALA A 253 -27.64 -58.71 32.35
C ALA A 253 -27.21 -59.83 31.39
#